data_AF-A0AAV5PVR3-F1
#
_entry.id   AF-A0AAV5PVR3-F1
#
_cell.length_a   1.000
_cell.length_b   1.000
_cell.length_c   1.000
_cell.angle_alpha   90.00
_cell.angle_beta   90.00
_cell.angle_gamma   90.00
#
_symmetry.space_group_name_H-M   'P 1'
#
loop_
_entity.id
_entity.type
_entity.pdbx_description
1 polymer ?
#
loop_
_entity_poly.entity_id
_entity_poly.type
_entity_poly.pdbx_seq_one_letter_code
_entity_poly.pdbx_strand_id
1 'polypeptide(L)'
;MIIFNIIKSNNLSIPRGLLSNSHKFLHNRKFFFTTYSPLLRNLKLNANAAESDPKKKQDNLPSNNAASIPHEIYQKQKIISRRIPGETTQANSISSRLPNSLKFESEAMPTLLPRPGVPPPNTLPLRSLMLQLEGKTEPELIYEAEPHKLWFVACYAFGLVFIMYTVNAFTIGYGISMEMYNDNEYQLSELQRNLQLIMHLLIVSVLSCGPLLAAIAFLGTPTRLIRRIWYLPPASKSMDGSGIKMRADGQAFIRFTTHPLLPNRPTPVFVKPLGDLQKSITSRIYSGSGFYGTNDSSFFFFLRPKNSRIPFIVDRKGFFWGDGRVMDILFSTDSIDKVEQGKKVEEVFAEMLEEKKKKELELKKELGFGWRSKSQLKLMQQDVQTLKAKLSGKGLIEHKNDQDSNKKGKIGQ
;
A
#
# COMPACT_ATOMS: atom_id res chain seq x y z
N MET A 1 2.62 -0.47 -25.28
CA MET A 1 3.38 -0.80 -26.51
C MET A 1 2.72 -0.17 -27.76
N ILE A 2 2.36 1.13 -27.68
CA ILE A 2 1.80 1.92 -28.81
C ILE A 2 2.48 3.32 -28.89
N ILE A 3 3.25 3.72 -27.88
CA ILE A 3 3.91 5.05 -27.82
C ILE A 3 5.31 5.04 -28.46
N PHE A 4 5.88 3.87 -28.77
CA PHE A 4 7.24 3.77 -29.33
C PHE A 4 7.34 3.87 -30.87
N ASN A 5 6.20 3.93 -31.59
CA ASN A 5 6.21 3.95 -33.07
C ASN A 5 6.03 5.34 -33.71
N ILE A 6 5.91 6.41 -32.93
CA ILE A 6 5.72 7.77 -33.46
C ILE A 6 7.06 8.52 -33.62
N ILE A 7 8.17 8.00 -33.07
CA ILE A 7 9.47 8.70 -33.07
C ILE A 7 10.34 8.36 -34.30
N LYS A 8 9.91 7.46 -35.19
CA LYS A 8 10.75 6.96 -36.31
C LYS A 8 10.53 7.64 -37.68
N SER A 9 9.65 8.64 -37.83
CA SER A 9 9.29 9.15 -39.17
C SER A 9 9.58 10.62 -39.48
N ASN A 10 10.17 11.42 -38.58
CA ASN A 10 10.46 12.82 -38.91
C ASN A 10 11.96 13.07 -39.05
N ASN A 11 12.46 12.84 -40.26
CA ASN A 11 13.70 13.44 -40.77
C ASN A 11 13.45 14.96 -40.92
N LEU A 12 13.79 15.75 -39.90
CA LEU A 12 14.02 17.18 -40.06
C LEU A 12 15.48 17.50 -39.78
N SER A 13 16.17 17.87 -40.85
CA SER A 13 17.51 18.44 -40.85
C SER A 13 17.53 19.78 -40.13
N ILE A 14 18.26 19.87 -39.01
CA ILE A 14 18.53 21.14 -38.32
C ILE A 14 19.79 21.77 -38.95
N PRO A 15 19.75 23.02 -39.43
CA PRO A 15 20.91 23.68 -40.01
C PRO A 15 21.98 23.98 -38.95
N ARG A 16 23.22 23.61 -39.27
CA ARG A 16 24.43 23.96 -38.53
C ARG A 16 24.68 25.46 -38.66
N GLY A 17 24.23 26.24 -37.68
CA GLY A 17 24.44 27.68 -37.69
C GLY A 17 23.89 28.37 -36.46
N LEU A 18 24.31 27.95 -35.26
CA LEU A 18 24.10 28.69 -34.00
C LEU A 18 25.11 28.23 -32.92
N LEU A 19 26.34 27.95 -33.36
CA LEU A 19 27.52 27.78 -32.49
C LEU A 19 28.45 28.97 -32.72
N SER A 20 28.05 30.15 -32.24
CA SER A 20 28.91 31.32 -32.14
C SER A 20 28.19 32.36 -31.30
N ASN A 21 28.29 32.26 -29.96
CA ASN A 21 28.27 33.38 -29.00
C ASN A 21 28.30 32.88 -27.53
N SER A 22 29.19 31.93 -27.21
CA SER A 22 29.38 31.43 -25.84
C SER A 22 30.63 31.99 -25.12
N HIS A 23 31.29 33.01 -25.69
CA HIS A 23 32.42 33.69 -25.05
C HIS A 23 32.13 35.18 -24.85
N LYS A 24 31.30 35.53 -23.85
CA LYS A 24 31.24 36.88 -23.22
C LYS A 24 30.25 36.97 -22.04
N PHE A 25 30.25 36.04 -21.10
CA PHE A 25 29.50 36.24 -19.83
C PHE A 25 30.14 35.51 -18.64
N LEU A 26 31.42 35.81 -18.38
CA LEU A 26 32.09 35.46 -17.13
C LEU A 26 32.98 36.63 -16.67
N HIS A 27 32.35 37.72 -16.24
CA HIS A 27 32.97 38.71 -15.36
C HIS A 27 31.89 39.53 -14.66
N ASN A 28 31.60 39.16 -13.40
CA ASN A 28 31.15 40.03 -12.29
C ASN A 28 30.22 39.27 -11.34
N ARG A 29 30.82 38.61 -10.34
CA ARG A 29 30.19 38.39 -9.03
C ARG A 29 31.23 38.48 -7.93
N LYS A 30 31.53 39.71 -7.51
CA LYS A 30 32.00 40.03 -6.16
C LYS A 30 30.98 40.97 -5.53
N PHE A 31 30.72 40.74 -4.24
CA PHE A 31 29.96 41.57 -3.29
C PHE A 31 28.43 41.61 -3.44
N PHE A 32 27.74 40.97 -2.49
CA PHE A 32 26.86 41.65 -1.52
C PHE A 32 26.44 40.63 -0.43
N PHE A 33 27.16 40.62 0.69
CA PHE A 33 26.74 39.97 1.94
C PHE A 33 27.19 40.88 3.08
N THR A 34 26.24 41.68 3.60
CA THR A 34 26.21 42.51 4.83
C THR A 34 25.19 43.61 4.51
N THR A 35 24.07 43.83 5.20
CA THR A 35 23.78 43.97 6.64
C THR A 35 22.28 43.67 6.84
N TYR A 36 21.81 43.05 7.91
CA TYR A 36 21.33 43.76 9.11
C TYR A 36 21.47 42.96 10.41
N SER A 37 21.86 43.74 11.40
CA SER A 37 22.25 43.56 12.81
C SER A 37 21.15 43.05 13.79
N PRO A 38 21.49 42.81 15.07
CA PRO A 38 20.91 41.80 15.96
C PRO A 38 19.84 42.36 16.91
N LEU A 39 19.02 41.47 17.46
CA LEU A 39 18.22 41.73 18.66
C LEU A 39 18.13 40.41 19.45
N LEU A 40 18.24 40.52 20.78
CA LEU A 40 18.23 39.44 21.80
C LEU A 40 19.60 38.93 22.31
N ARG A 41 20.55 39.85 22.55
CA ARG A 41 21.45 39.76 23.72
C ARG A 41 20.91 40.67 24.80
N ASN A 42 20.26 40.10 25.80
CA ASN A 42 20.28 40.52 27.22
C ASN A 42 19.25 39.70 27.99
N LEU A 43 19.71 38.64 28.64
CA LEU A 43 19.15 38.09 29.87
C LEU A 43 20.28 37.32 30.56
N LYS A 44 21.17 38.08 31.20
CA LYS A 44 21.96 37.60 32.35
C LYS A 44 21.08 37.81 33.57
N LEU A 45 20.78 36.76 34.32
CA LEU A 45 20.60 36.85 35.77
C LEU A 45 21.02 35.52 36.43
N ASN A 46 22.06 35.66 37.25
CA ASN A 46 22.43 34.87 38.43
C ASN A 46 22.77 33.39 38.29
N ALA A 47 24.07 33.16 38.03
CA ALA A 47 24.79 32.05 38.61
C ALA A 47 25.19 32.42 40.05
N ASN A 48 24.77 31.60 41.02
CA ASN A 48 25.54 31.34 42.23
C ASN A 48 25.09 29.99 42.82
N ALA A 49 26.11 29.19 43.10
CA ALA A 49 26.18 28.10 44.07
C ALA A 49 25.76 26.67 43.65
N ALA A 50 26.71 25.77 43.97
CA ALA A 50 26.57 24.34 44.22
C ALA A 50 26.65 23.38 43.01
N GLU A 51 27.88 23.29 42.50
CA GLU A 51 28.54 22.07 42.04
C GLU A 51 28.18 20.83 42.89
N SER A 52 27.61 19.79 42.27
CA SER A 52 27.67 18.42 42.80
C SER A 52 27.53 17.39 41.67
N ASP A 53 28.59 16.60 41.50
CA ASP A 53 28.71 15.45 40.61
C ASP A 53 27.60 14.40 40.81
N PRO A 54 26.96 13.87 39.75
CA PRO A 54 26.13 12.68 39.85
C PRO A 54 26.98 11.42 39.65
N LYS A 55 28.02 11.24 40.48
CA LYS A 55 28.76 9.97 40.65
C LYS A 55 28.84 9.61 42.12
N LYS A 56 27.71 9.22 42.71
CA LYS A 56 27.56 8.35 43.90
C LYS A 56 26.13 8.44 44.44
N LYS A 57 25.26 7.55 43.95
CA LYS A 57 24.08 7.04 44.69
C LYS A 57 23.41 5.93 43.88
N GLN A 58 24.09 4.80 43.80
CA GLN A 58 23.49 3.51 43.47
C GLN A 58 24.31 2.43 44.20
N ASP A 59 24.29 2.48 45.52
CA ASP A 59 24.61 1.32 46.34
C ASP A 59 23.41 1.11 47.26
N ASN A 60 22.96 -0.15 47.32
CA ASN A 60 21.84 -0.71 48.11
C ASN A 60 20.53 -0.95 47.35
N LEU A 61 20.58 -1.88 46.39
CA LEU A 61 19.54 -2.89 46.21
C LEU A 61 20.20 -4.29 46.34
N PRO A 62 19.54 -5.29 46.95
CA PRO A 62 20.16 -6.58 47.21
C PRO A 62 20.53 -7.28 45.91
N SER A 63 21.77 -7.73 45.82
CA SER A 63 22.29 -8.51 44.71
C SER A 63 21.64 -9.89 44.72
N ASN A 64 20.50 -10.01 44.04
CA ASN A 64 20.11 -11.31 43.51
C ASN A 64 21.11 -11.63 42.39
N ASN A 65 21.80 -12.76 42.54
CA ASN A 65 22.68 -13.37 41.57
C ASN A 65 21.93 -13.65 40.25
N ALA A 66 21.68 -12.62 39.45
CA ALA A 66 21.34 -12.78 38.05
C ALA A 66 22.65 -13.02 37.32
N ALA A 67 22.92 -14.27 36.97
CA ALA A 67 24.03 -14.66 36.12
C ALA A 67 24.16 -13.65 34.98
N SER A 68 25.24 -12.88 34.95
CA SER A 68 25.49 -11.90 33.90
C SER A 68 25.57 -12.66 32.59
N ILE A 69 24.50 -12.59 31.79
CA ILE A 69 24.43 -13.23 30.48
C ILE A 69 25.66 -12.74 29.70
N PRO A 70 26.54 -13.63 29.20
CA PRO A 70 27.69 -13.25 28.40
C PRO A 70 27.30 -12.26 27.29
N HIS A 71 28.12 -11.23 27.08
CA HIS A 71 27.80 -10.13 26.16
C HIS A 71 27.42 -10.63 24.76
N GLU A 72 28.05 -11.70 24.28
CA GLU A 72 27.74 -12.34 23.01
C GLU A 72 26.34 -12.96 22.96
N ILE A 73 25.89 -13.58 24.05
CA ILE A 73 24.55 -14.18 24.15
C ILE A 73 23.50 -13.07 24.17
N TYR A 74 23.76 -11.97 24.89
CA TYR A 74 22.88 -10.80 24.88
C TYR A 74 22.77 -10.17 23.49
N GLN A 75 23.89 -10.05 22.76
CA GLN A 75 23.86 -9.56 21.37
C GLN A 75 23.07 -10.49 20.46
N LYS A 76 23.28 -11.81 20.55
CA LYS A 76 22.53 -12.81 19.77
C LYS A 76 21.04 -12.76 20.10
N GLN A 77 20.66 -12.71 21.38
CA GLN A 77 19.26 -12.56 21.80
C GLN A 77 18.64 -11.27 21.27
N LYS A 78 19.39 -10.15 21.27
CA LYS A 78 18.94 -8.87 20.72
C LYS A 78 18.79 -8.92 19.19
N ILE A 79 19.59 -9.71 18.48
CA ILE A 79 19.45 -9.94 17.04
C ILE A 79 18.25 -10.84 16.75
N ILE A 80 18.03 -11.87 17.56
CA ILE A 80 16.91 -12.81 17.40
C ILE A 80 15.58 -12.12 17.73
N SER A 81 15.48 -11.40 18.85
CA SER A 81 14.27 -10.64 19.20
C SER A 81 13.95 -9.55 18.19
N ARG A 82 14.97 -9.04 17.47
CA ARG A 82 14.75 -8.14 16.33
C ARG A 82 14.05 -8.78 15.15
N ARG A 83 14.16 -10.10 15.02
CA ARG A 83 13.55 -10.90 13.95
C ARG A 83 12.23 -11.53 14.37
N ILE A 84 11.88 -11.50 15.66
CA ILE A 84 10.61 -12.02 16.14
C ILE A 84 9.53 -10.93 15.96
N PRO A 85 8.44 -11.24 15.25
CA PRO A 85 7.31 -10.33 15.09
C PRO A 85 6.70 -9.93 16.45
N GLY A 86 6.43 -8.65 16.64
CA GLY A 86 5.76 -8.07 17.80
C GLY A 86 6.70 -7.62 18.92
N GLU A 87 7.90 -8.20 19.04
CA GLU A 87 8.85 -7.91 20.12
C GLU A 87 9.70 -6.66 19.87
N THR A 88 9.87 -6.26 18.60
CA THR A 88 10.66 -5.07 18.29
C THR A 88 9.92 -3.79 18.68
N THR A 89 10.65 -2.88 19.34
CA THR A 89 10.17 -1.51 19.49
C THR A 89 10.24 -0.80 18.15
N GLN A 90 9.12 -0.18 17.75
CA GLN A 90 9.02 0.54 16.49
C GLN A 90 9.85 1.84 16.57
N ALA A 91 11.12 1.78 16.16
CA ALA A 91 11.94 2.97 16.04
C ALA A 91 11.39 3.89 14.93
N ASN A 92 11.39 5.20 15.21
CA ASN A 92 10.97 6.26 14.28
C ASN A 92 12.13 7.17 13.86
N SER A 93 13.36 6.78 14.16
CA SER A 93 14.56 7.51 13.81
C SER A 93 14.77 7.57 12.28
N ILE A 94 15.56 8.54 11.83
CA ILE A 94 16.00 8.60 10.42
C ILE A 94 16.78 7.34 10.05
N SER A 95 17.63 6.85 10.97
CA SER A 95 18.42 5.63 10.77
C SER A 95 17.57 4.37 10.55
N SER A 96 16.35 4.32 11.10
CA SER A 96 15.42 3.20 10.85
C SER A 96 14.73 3.26 9.49
N ARG A 97 14.78 4.39 8.78
CA ARG A 97 14.15 4.59 7.46
C ARG A 97 15.13 4.41 6.31
N LEU A 98 16.41 4.66 6.56
CA LEU A 98 17.45 4.56 5.56
C LEU A 98 18.20 3.22 5.67
N PRO A 99 18.70 2.69 4.55
CA PRO A 99 19.61 1.54 4.58
C PRO A 99 20.86 1.92 5.36
N ASN A 100 21.30 1.02 6.25
CA ASN A 100 22.53 1.23 7.04
C ASN A 100 23.77 1.09 6.15
N SER A 101 23.62 0.43 5.00
CA SER A 101 24.66 0.23 4.00
C SER A 101 24.04 0.14 2.61
N LEU A 102 24.76 0.56 1.58
CA LEU A 102 24.35 0.41 0.17
C LEU A 102 24.42 -1.04 -0.35
N LYS A 103 24.67 -2.02 0.52
CA LYS A 103 24.65 -3.45 0.20
C LYS A 103 23.21 -3.95 0.33
N PHE A 104 22.46 -3.90 -0.77
CA PHE A 104 21.03 -4.20 -0.81
C PHE A 104 20.69 -5.69 -0.65
N GLU A 105 21.66 -6.58 -0.84
CA GLU A 105 21.45 -8.04 -0.84
C GLU A 105 21.00 -8.58 0.53
N SER A 106 21.55 -8.04 1.63
CA SER A 106 21.19 -8.48 2.98
C SER A 106 19.84 -7.96 3.47
N GLU A 107 19.31 -6.90 2.84
CA GLU A 107 17.99 -6.33 3.18
C GLU A 107 16.86 -6.92 2.30
N ALA A 108 17.19 -7.71 1.28
CA ALA A 108 16.22 -8.33 0.37
C ALA A 108 15.70 -9.70 0.85
N MET A 109 16.41 -10.35 1.78
CA MET A 109 16.01 -11.64 2.35
C MET A 109 14.98 -11.43 3.47
N PRO A 110 13.93 -12.27 3.55
CA PRO A 110 12.96 -12.16 4.63
C PRO A 110 13.67 -12.37 5.97
N THR A 111 13.54 -11.38 6.85
CA THR A 111 14.26 -11.34 8.14
C THR A 111 13.38 -11.74 9.30
N LEU A 112 12.06 -11.71 9.14
CA LEU A 112 11.12 -12.07 10.19
C LEU A 112 11.00 -13.59 10.32
N LEU A 113 11.19 -14.08 11.55
CA LEU A 113 10.99 -15.48 11.90
C LEU A 113 9.51 -15.72 12.24
N PRO A 114 8.98 -16.93 12.02
CA PRO A 114 7.64 -17.27 12.49
C PRO A 114 7.58 -17.13 14.01
N ARG A 115 6.55 -16.43 14.51
CA ARG A 115 6.35 -16.22 15.94
C ARG A 115 6.00 -17.55 16.64
N PRO A 116 6.63 -17.90 17.76
CA PRO A 116 6.28 -19.09 18.51
C PRO A 116 4.83 -18.98 19.04
N GLY A 117 4.03 -20.04 18.88
CA GLY A 117 2.62 -20.08 19.30
C GLY A 117 1.60 -19.68 18.22
N VAL A 118 2.05 -19.28 17.03
CA VAL A 118 1.20 -19.08 15.85
C VAL A 118 1.18 -20.38 15.04
N PRO A 119 0.02 -20.82 14.51
CA PRO A 119 -0.05 -22.02 13.70
C PRO A 119 0.87 -21.90 12.48
N PRO A 120 1.58 -22.98 12.10
CA PRO A 120 2.41 -22.95 10.90
C PRO A 120 1.55 -22.73 9.64
N PRO A 121 2.10 -22.08 8.60
CA PRO A 121 1.37 -21.84 7.36
C PRO A 121 1.01 -23.15 6.67
N ASN A 122 -0.14 -23.17 6.00
CA ASN A 122 -0.63 -24.29 5.18
C ASN A 122 -0.85 -25.64 5.89
N THR A 123 -0.74 -25.74 7.22
CA THR A 123 -0.91 -27.03 7.92
C THR A 123 -2.35 -27.28 8.38
N LEU A 124 -3.12 -26.23 8.64
CA LEU A 124 -4.47 -26.32 9.18
C LEU A 124 -5.52 -25.85 8.16
N PRO A 125 -6.74 -26.43 8.19
CA PRO A 125 -7.85 -25.95 7.37
C PRO A 125 -8.27 -24.54 7.79
N LEU A 126 -8.73 -23.75 6.83
CA LEU A 126 -8.96 -22.31 7.02
C LEU A 126 -9.99 -22.02 8.13
N ARG A 127 -11.03 -22.87 8.23
CA ARG A 127 -12.03 -22.78 9.29
C ARG A 127 -11.44 -22.97 10.69
N SER A 128 -10.50 -23.89 10.85
CA SER A 128 -9.84 -24.11 12.14
C SER A 128 -8.96 -22.91 12.53
N LEU A 129 -8.26 -22.32 11.55
CA LEU A 129 -7.47 -21.11 11.77
C LEU A 129 -8.33 -19.93 12.22
N MET A 130 -9.48 -19.70 11.58
CA MET A 130 -10.40 -18.63 11.97
C MET A 130 -10.96 -18.84 13.38
N LEU A 131 -11.39 -20.06 13.72
CA LEU A 131 -11.85 -20.39 15.07
C LEU A 131 -10.76 -20.17 16.13
N GLN A 132 -9.50 -20.48 15.81
CA GLN A 132 -8.38 -20.23 16.71
C GLN A 132 -8.11 -18.73 16.89
N LEU A 133 -8.27 -17.93 15.84
CA LEU A 133 -8.09 -16.47 15.90
C LEU A 133 -9.23 -15.80 16.70
N GLU A 134 -10.48 -16.17 16.41
CA GLU A 134 -11.66 -15.68 17.10
C GLU A 134 -11.70 -16.11 18.57
N GLY A 135 -11.16 -17.29 18.88
CA GLY A 135 -11.02 -17.79 20.25
C GLY A 135 -9.92 -17.12 21.08
N LYS A 136 -9.08 -16.25 20.50
CA LYS A 136 -8.07 -15.50 21.27
C LYS A 136 -8.75 -14.45 22.14
N THR A 137 -8.37 -14.39 23.41
CA THR A 137 -8.84 -13.38 24.36
C THR A 137 -7.88 -12.20 24.53
N GLU A 138 -6.70 -12.28 23.92
CA GLU A 138 -5.65 -11.27 23.99
C GLU A 138 -5.45 -10.66 22.60
N PRO A 139 -5.04 -9.39 22.51
CA PRO A 139 -4.74 -8.75 21.23
C PRO A 139 -3.65 -9.53 20.49
N GLU A 140 -3.96 -9.99 19.29
CA GLU A 140 -3.07 -10.85 18.52
C GLU A 140 -2.49 -10.12 17.32
N LEU A 141 -1.18 -10.25 17.11
CA LEU A 141 -0.51 -9.67 15.95
C LEU A 141 -0.84 -10.52 14.71
N ILE A 142 -1.61 -9.95 13.78
CA ILE A 142 -1.99 -10.64 12.54
C ILE A 142 -1.04 -10.34 11.37
N TYR A 143 -0.33 -9.22 11.43
CA TYR A 143 0.62 -8.83 10.41
C TYR A 143 1.72 -7.92 10.94
N GLU A 144 2.94 -8.17 10.50
CA GLU A 144 4.05 -7.23 10.65
C GLU A 144 4.86 -7.14 9.36
N ALA A 145 5.08 -5.90 8.92
CA ALA A 145 5.81 -5.61 7.71
C ALA A 145 7.32 -5.67 7.94
N GLU A 146 8.05 -6.09 6.91
CA GLU A 146 9.52 -6.04 6.93
C GLU A 146 10.04 -4.59 6.87
N PRO A 147 11.30 -4.33 7.24
CA PRO A 147 11.85 -2.99 7.12
C PRO A 147 12.00 -2.54 5.64
N HIS A 148 11.08 -1.71 5.14
CA HIS A 148 11.06 -1.22 3.74
C HIS A 148 12.03 -0.06 3.45
N LYS A 149 13.28 -0.16 3.87
CA LYS A 149 14.27 0.92 3.74
C LYS A 149 14.49 1.36 2.29
N LEU A 150 14.61 0.41 1.37
CA LEU A 150 14.78 0.69 -0.06
C LEU A 150 13.57 1.43 -0.65
N TRP A 151 12.36 1.04 -0.25
CA TRP A 151 11.13 1.70 -0.66
C TRP A 151 11.09 3.17 -0.22
N PHE A 152 11.50 3.47 1.02
CA PHE A 152 11.58 4.86 1.49
C PHE A 152 12.58 5.68 0.68
N VAL A 153 13.76 5.14 0.40
CA VAL A 153 14.77 5.81 -0.43
C VAL A 153 14.22 6.11 -1.81
N ALA A 154 13.53 5.15 -2.44
CA ALA A 154 12.88 5.37 -3.74
C ALA A 154 11.84 6.49 -3.68
N CYS A 155 10.94 6.49 -2.68
CA CYS A 155 9.93 7.55 -2.52
C CYS A 155 10.58 8.93 -2.34
N TYR A 156 11.63 9.05 -1.53
CA TYR A 156 12.34 10.31 -1.32
C TYR A 156 13.09 10.77 -2.58
N ALA A 157 13.73 9.85 -3.32
CA ALA A 157 14.42 10.16 -4.56
C ALA A 157 13.45 10.66 -5.64
N PHE A 158 12.34 9.96 -5.87
CA PHE A 158 11.31 10.41 -6.81
C PHE A 158 10.69 11.74 -6.39
N GLY A 159 10.39 11.93 -5.09
CA GLY A 159 9.91 13.19 -4.57
C GLY A 159 10.85 14.37 -4.89
N LEU A 160 12.15 14.19 -4.67
CA LEU A 160 13.18 15.20 -4.98
C LEU A 160 13.24 15.51 -6.48
N VAL A 161 13.24 14.47 -7.33
CA VAL A 161 13.24 14.64 -8.79
C VAL A 161 12.05 15.48 -9.26
N PHE A 162 10.84 15.21 -8.76
CA PHE A 162 9.66 16.00 -9.10
C PHE A 162 9.70 17.43 -8.56
N ILE A 163 10.32 17.67 -7.39
CA ILE A 163 10.57 19.03 -6.90
C ILE A 163 11.51 19.77 -7.85
N MET A 164 12.60 19.13 -8.29
CA MET A 164 13.54 19.74 -9.26
C MET A 164 12.84 20.06 -10.58
N TYR A 165 11.99 19.16 -11.08
CA TYR A 165 11.18 19.43 -12.27
C TYR A 165 10.20 20.59 -12.07
N THR A 166 9.59 20.70 -10.88
CA THR A 166 8.69 21.81 -10.54
C THR A 166 9.44 23.14 -10.59
N VAL A 167 10.59 23.22 -9.91
CA VAL A 167 11.43 24.43 -9.88
C VAL A 167 11.87 24.78 -11.30
N ASN A 168 12.35 23.80 -12.07
CA ASN A 168 12.80 24.04 -13.44
C ASN A 168 11.68 24.53 -14.36
N ALA A 169 10.50 23.89 -14.32
CA ALA A 169 9.34 24.30 -15.11
C ALA A 169 8.90 25.73 -14.76
N PHE A 170 8.90 26.06 -13.46
CA PHE A 170 8.56 27.40 -13.00
C PHE A 170 9.61 28.43 -13.42
N THR A 171 10.91 28.14 -13.27
CA THR A 171 11.98 29.07 -13.65
C THR A 171 12.00 29.36 -15.16
N ILE A 172 11.86 28.32 -16.00
CA ILE A 172 11.80 28.48 -17.45
C ILE A 172 10.54 29.26 -17.84
N GLY A 173 9.37 28.87 -17.32
CA GLY A 173 8.11 29.54 -17.64
C GLY A 173 8.08 30.99 -17.17
N TYR A 174 8.65 31.29 -16.00
CA TYR A 174 8.82 32.64 -15.50
C TYR A 174 9.73 33.47 -16.42
N GLY A 175 10.86 32.89 -16.85
CA GLY A 175 11.79 33.53 -17.78
C GLY A 175 11.10 33.91 -19.09
N ILE A 176 10.41 32.97 -19.73
CA ILE A 176 9.66 33.22 -20.98
C ILE A 176 8.58 34.29 -20.78
N SER A 177 7.82 34.22 -19.68
CA SER A 177 6.76 35.19 -19.40
C SER A 177 7.31 36.61 -19.22
N MET A 178 8.48 36.73 -18.58
CA MET A 178 9.15 38.01 -18.37
C MET A 178 9.78 38.56 -19.65
N GLU A 179 10.36 37.69 -20.49
CA GLU A 179 10.88 38.04 -21.81
C GLU A 179 9.76 38.59 -22.71
N MET A 180 8.63 37.88 -22.81
CA MET A 180 7.46 38.35 -23.55
C MET A 180 6.91 39.69 -23.04
N TYR A 181 6.99 39.94 -21.73
CA TYR A 181 6.58 41.22 -21.14
C TYR A 181 7.51 42.37 -21.53
N ASN A 182 8.84 42.11 -21.54
CA ASN A 182 9.85 43.12 -21.85
C ASN A 182 9.88 43.43 -23.35
N ASP A 183 9.81 42.40 -24.21
CA ASP A 183 9.91 42.54 -25.65
C ASP A 183 8.68 43.21 -26.25
N ASN A 184 7.51 43.04 -25.62
CA ASN A 184 6.24 43.69 -25.98
C ASN A 184 5.97 43.69 -27.50
N GLU A 185 6.15 42.54 -28.15
CA GLU A 185 6.09 42.41 -29.62
C GLU A 185 4.78 42.95 -30.22
N TYR A 186 3.67 42.85 -29.47
CA TYR A 186 2.34 43.30 -29.90
C TYR A 186 2.03 44.77 -29.55
N GLN A 187 2.99 45.53 -29.01
CA GLN A 187 2.83 46.94 -28.62
C GLN A 187 1.57 47.19 -27.78
N LEU A 188 1.31 46.31 -26.81
CA LEU A 188 0.12 46.41 -25.96
C LEU A 188 0.19 47.64 -25.04
N SER A 189 -0.99 48.16 -24.69
CA SER A 189 -1.11 49.15 -23.61
C SER A 189 -0.62 48.57 -22.28
N GLU A 190 -0.12 49.42 -21.38
CA GLU A 190 0.51 49.00 -20.13
C GLU A 190 -0.40 48.09 -19.28
N LEU A 191 -1.70 48.41 -19.22
CA LEU A 191 -2.69 47.62 -18.48
C LEU A 191 -2.86 46.23 -19.11
N GLN A 192 -3.00 46.16 -20.44
CA GLN A 192 -3.13 44.89 -21.16
C GLN A 192 -1.86 44.04 -21.05
N ARG A 193 -0.67 44.67 -21.09
CA ARG A 193 0.63 44.02 -20.94
C ARG A 193 0.78 43.39 -19.55
N ASN A 194 0.41 44.13 -18.50
CA ASN A 194 0.43 43.62 -17.13
C ASN A 194 -0.56 42.46 -16.94
N LEU A 195 -1.76 42.56 -17.53
CA LEU A 195 -2.77 41.50 -17.47
C LEU A 195 -2.28 40.23 -18.19
N GLN A 196 -1.66 40.37 -19.36
CA GLN A 196 -1.09 39.25 -20.10
C GLN A 196 0.04 38.56 -19.31
N LEU A 197 0.92 39.33 -18.65
CA LEU A 197 1.95 38.77 -17.76
C LEU A 197 1.32 37.97 -16.62
N ILE A 198 0.30 38.51 -15.95
CA ILE A 198 -0.40 37.82 -14.87
C ILE A 198 -1.01 36.51 -15.37
N MET A 199 -1.66 36.52 -16.54
CA MET A 199 -2.26 35.33 -17.13
C MET A 199 -1.21 34.27 -17.47
N HIS A 200 -0.07 34.66 -18.06
CA HIS A 200 1.02 33.74 -18.35
C HIS A 200 1.66 33.18 -17.09
N LEU A 201 1.89 34.01 -16.07
CA LEU A 201 2.38 33.56 -14.77
C LEU A 201 1.40 32.60 -14.09
N LEU A 202 0.09 32.82 -14.21
CA LEU A 202 -0.93 31.91 -13.71
C LEU A 202 -0.86 30.57 -14.44
N ILE A 203 -0.78 30.56 -15.77
CA ILE A 203 -0.65 29.34 -16.58
C ILE A 203 0.61 28.56 -16.19
N VAL A 204 1.76 29.24 -16.09
CA VAL A 204 3.04 28.65 -15.66
C VAL A 204 2.93 28.06 -14.25
N SER A 205 2.28 28.76 -13.33
CA SER A 205 2.06 28.29 -11.97
C SER A 205 1.19 27.04 -11.94
N VAL A 206 0.07 27.02 -12.69
CA VAL A 206 -0.82 25.87 -12.79
C VAL A 206 -0.11 24.68 -13.43
N LEU A 207 0.69 24.90 -14.47
CA LEU A 207 1.46 23.83 -15.11
C LEU A 207 2.53 23.25 -14.16
N SER A 208 3.15 24.11 -13.35
CA SER A 208 4.13 23.71 -12.32
C SER A 208 3.49 22.96 -11.15
N CYS A 209 2.20 23.13 -10.88
CA CYS A 209 1.49 22.37 -9.85
C CYS A 209 1.45 20.86 -10.12
N GLY A 210 1.47 20.43 -11.38
CA GLY A 210 1.47 19.00 -11.75
C GLY A 210 2.61 18.20 -11.11
N PRO A 211 3.88 18.49 -11.44
CA PRO A 211 5.02 17.83 -10.81
C PRO A 211 5.08 18.07 -9.29
N LEU A 212 4.62 19.22 -8.80
CA LEU A 212 4.57 19.50 -7.36
C LEU A 212 3.62 18.54 -6.62
N LEU A 213 2.43 18.30 -7.17
CA LEU A 213 1.48 17.34 -6.62
C LEU A 213 2.03 15.91 -6.66
N ALA A 214 2.75 15.54 -7.72
CA ALA A 214 3.44 14.27 -7.79
C ALA A 214 4.51 14.14 -6.69
N ALA A 215 5.32 15.18 -6.48
CA ALA A 215 6.30 15.21 -5.39
C ALA A 215 5.65 15.01 -4.01
N ILE A 216 4.57 15.76 -3.72
CA ILE A 216 3.82 15.64 -2.46
C ILE A 216 3.25 14.22 -2.31
N ALA A 217 2.73 13.63 -3.38
CA ALA A 217 2.21 12.26 -3.36
C ALA A 217 3.30 11.25 -3.01
N PHE A 218 4.48 11.31 -3.65
CA PHE A 218 5.61 10.42 -3.33
C PHE A 218 6.13 10.61 -1.91
N LEU A 219 6.25 11.85 -1.43
CA LEU A 219 6.67 12.15 -0.06
C LEU A 219 5.63 11.73 0.99
N GLY A 220 4.35 11.77 0.64
CA GLY A 220 3.24 11.35 1.50
C GLY A 220 3.01 9.84 1.52
N THR A 221 3.42 9.11 0.48
CA THR A 221 3.22 7.65 0.33
C THR A 221 3.72 6.84 1.53
N PRO A 222 4.92 7.10 2.11
CA PRO A 222 5.40 6.50 3.35
C PRO A 222 4.35 6.45 4.48
N THR A 223 3.55 7.50 4.64
CA THR A 223 2.56 7.60 5.73
C THR A 223 1.40 6.64 5.62
N ARG A 224 1.18 6.07 4.43
CA ARG A 224 0.10 5.12 4.17
C ARG A 224 0.54 3.67 4.28
N LEU A 225 1.84 3.43 4.46
CA LEU A 225 2.40 2.09 4.62
C LEU A 225 2.13 1.57 6.03
N ILE A 226 1.45 0.44 6.11
CA ILE A 226 1.13 -0.24 7.36
C ILE A 226 2.35 -1.02 7.84
N ARG A 227 2.70 -0.82 9.11
CA ARG A 227 3.81 -1.50 9.80
C ARG A 227 3.36 -2.76 10.52
N ARG A 228 2.27 -2.66 11.28
CA ARG A 228 1.69 -3.76 12.05
C ARG A 228 0.19 -3.67 12.05
N ILE A 229 -0.45 -4.82 12.05
CA ILE A 229 -1.88 -4.97 12.23
C ILE A 229 -2.11 -5.95 13.39
N TRP A 230 -2.93 -5.53 14.33
CA TRP A 230 -3.38 -6.28 15.49
C TRP A 230 -4.86 -6.55 15.38
N TYR A 231 -5.24 -7.80 15.62
CA TYR A 231 -6.62 -8.21 15.84
C TYR A 231 -6.98 -8.01 17.31
N LEU A 232 -8.01 -7.22 17.56
CA LEU A 232 -8.58 -7.02 18.88
C LEU A 232 -9.86 -7.84 18.97
N PRO A 233 -9.85 -8.95 19.73
CA PRO A 233 -11.03 -9.78 19.88
C PRO A 233 -12.17 -9.03 20.58
N PRO A 234 -13.43 -9.45 20.36
CA PRO A 234 -14.61 -8.86 21.01
C PRO A 234 -14.63 -9.14 22.52
N ALA A 235 -14.03 -10.25 22.94
CA ALA A 235 -13.80 -10.63 24.32
C ALA A 235 -12.35 -10.32 24.69
N SER A 236 -12.12 -9.41 25.63
CA SER A 236 -10.75 -9.13 26.10
C SER A 236 -10.61 -9.41 27.59
N LYS A 237 -9.49 -10.01 28.00
CA LYS A 237 -9.11 -10.07 29.42
C LYS A 237 -8.97 -8.65 29.97
N SER A 238 -9.61 -8.37 31.11
CA SER A 238 -9.43 -7.10 31.82
C SER A 238 -7.97 -6.97 32.27
N MET A 239 -7.36 -5.79 32.13
CA MET A 239 -5.97 -5.53 32.58
C MET A 239 -5.78 -5.83 34.07
N ASP A 240 -6.84 -5.73 34.87
CA ASP A 240 -6.85 -5.98 36.31
C ASP A 240 -6.93 -7.48 36.69
N GLY A 241 -6.86 -8.40 35.71
CA GLY A 241 -6.97 -9.83 35.95
C GLY A 241 -8.38 -10.31 36.36
N SER A 242 -9.36 -9.40 36.42
CA SER A 242 -10.72 -9.64 36.93
C SER A 242 -11.66 -10.42 35.99
N GLY A 243 -11.11 -11.17 35.03
CA GLY A 243 -11.87 -12.04 34.12
C GLY A 243 -11.99 -11.53 32.68
N ILE A 244 -12.76 -12.25 31.87
CA ILE A 244 -13.06 -11.94 30.46
C ILE A 244 -14.20 -10.92 30.43
N LYS A 245 -13.94 -9.71 29.95
CA LYS A 245 -14.97 -8.70 29.71
C LYS A 245 -15.33 -8.72 28.23
N MET A 246 -16.59 -9.01 27.94
CA MET A 246 -17.15 -8.82 26.60
C MET A 246 -17.33 -7.33 26.35
N ARG A 247 -16.94 -6.85 25.17
CA ARG A 247 -17.24 -5.48 24.76
C ARG A 247 -18.75 -5.35 24.52
N ALA A 248 -19.34 -4.22 24.93
CA ALA A 248 -20.79 -3.99 24.83
C ALA A 248 -21.33 -4.17 23.40
N ASP A 249 -20.52 -3.84 22.38
CA ASP A 249 -20.92 -3.88 20.98
C ASP A 249 -20.78 -5.27 20.32
N GLY A 250 -20.17 -6.25 21.01
CA GLY A 250 -19.91 -7.59 20.48
C GLY A 250 -18.99 -7.67 19.25
N GLN A 251 -18.45 -6.53 18.78
CA GLN A 251 -17.68 -6.45 17.53
C GLN A 251 -16.16 -6.54 17.77
N ALA A 252 -15.47 -7.26 16.88
CA ALA A 252 -14.02 -7.29 16.81
C ALA A 252 -13.46 -6.00 16.17
N PHE A 253 -12.26 -5.59 16.56
CA PHE A 253 -11.59 -4.40 16.03
C PHE A 253 -10.23 -4.76 15.45
N ILE A 254 -9.75 -3.92 14.54
CA ILE A 254 -8.40 -3.97 13.99
C ILE A 254 -7.67 -2.70 14.40
N ARG A 255 -6.52 -2.87 15.04
CA ARG A 255 -5.60 -1.77 15.35
C ARG A 255 -4.38 -1.89 14.45
N PHE A 256 -4.06 -0.85 13.70
CA PHE A 256 -2.86 -0.84 12.88
C PHE A 256 -2.03 0.42 13.08
N THR A 257 -0.76 0.31 12.76
CA THR A 257 0.23 1.38 12.89
C THR A 257 0.83 1.70 11.52
N THR A 258 1.10 2.97 11.25
CA THR A 258 1.73 3.41 10.00
C THR A 258 2.96 4.26 10.29
N HIS A 259 3.73 4.61 9.25
CA HIS A 259 4.89 5.48 9.43
C HIS A 259 4.45 6.95 9.64
N PRO A 260 5.05 7.68 10.60
CA PRO A 260 4.80 9.11 10.70
C PRO A 260 5.43 9.85 9.52
N LEU A 261 4.82 10.97 9.09
CA LEU A 261 5.35 11.79 8.00
C LEU A 261 6.79 12.22 8.27
N LEU A 262 7.00 12.82 9.44
CA LEU A 262 8.31 13.28 9.89
C LEU A 262 8.98 12.21 10.76
N PRO A 263 10.31 12.03 10.64
CA PRO A 263 11.07 11.22 11.57
C PRO A 263 10.98 11.80 12.99
N ASN A 264 11.21 10.94 14.00
CA ASN A 264 11.13 11.27 15.43
C ASN A 264 9.76 11.70 15.96
N ARG A 265 8.70 11.62 15.16
CA ARG A 265 7.32 11.80 15.63
C ARG A 265 6.73 10.46 16.14
N PRO A 266 5.73 10.52 17.04
CA PRO A 266 5.02 9.31 17.47
C PRO A 266 4.33 8.63 16.29
N THR A 267 4.30 7.30 16.31
CA THR A 267 3.62 6.50 15.28
C THR A 267 2.12 6.72 15.34
N PRO A 268 1.47 7.12 14.24
CA PRO A 268 0.02 7.15 14.18
C PRO A 268 -0.56 5.73 14.36
N VAL A 269 -1.55 5.64 15.25
CA VAL A 269 -2.28 4.41 15.57
C VAL A 269 -3.73 4.60 15.12
N PHE A 270 -4.23 3.67 14.32
CA PHE A 270 -5.61 3.66 13.87
C PHE A 270 -6.33 2.44 14.44
N VAL A 271 -7.54 2.64 14.93
CA VAL A 271 -8.43 1.55 15.37
C VAL A 271 -9.71 1.63 14.55
N LYS A 272 -10.08 0.52 13.91
CA LYS A 272 -11.27 0.40 13.06
C LYS A 272 -12.02 -0.89 13.39
N PRO A 273 -13.35 -0.91 13.30
CA PRO A 273 -14.10 -2.15 13.46
C PRO A 273 -13.76 -3.13 12.33
N LEU A 274 -13.89 -4.43 12.60
CA LEU A 274 -13.71 -5.47 11.59
C LEU A 274 -14.76 -5.29 10.48
N GLY A 275 -14.33 -5.29 9.22
CA GLY A 275 -15.18 -5.06 8.04
C GLY A 275 -15.18 -3.62 7.49
N ASP A 276 -14.71 -2.63 8.25
CA ASP A 276 -14.54 -1.25 7.78
C ASP A 276 -13.33 -1.07 6.86
N LEU A 277 -12.33 -1.94 7.00
CA LEU A 277 -11.18 -2.04 6.10
C LEU A 277 -11.44 -3.19 5.13
N GLN A 278 -11.44 -2.87 3.83
CA GLN A 278 -11.69 -3.85 2.79
C GLN A 278 -10.57 -3.84 1.76
N LYS A 279 -10.14 -5.02 1.32
CA LYS A 279 -9.28 -5.15 0.15
C LYS A 279 -10.08 -4.85 -1.12
N SER A 280 -9.39 -4.54 -2.22
CA SER A 280 -10.07 -4.46 -3.52
C SER A 280 -10.60 -5.85 -3.89
N ILE A 281 -11.81 -5.93 -4.47
CA ILE A 281 -12.44 -7.20 -4.91
C ILE A 281 -11.50 -7.98 -5.85
N THR A 282 -10.76 -7.25 -6.69
CA THR A 282 -9.78 -7.81 -7.63
C THR A 282 -8.44 -8.17 -6.99
N SER A 283 -8.10 -7.58 -5.84
CA SER A 283 -6.83 -7.85 -5.17
C SER A 283 -6.97 -9.03 -4.22
N ARG A 284 -6.21 -10.10 -4.49
CA ARG A 284 -6.09 -11.24 -3.57
C ARG A 284 -4.78 -11.16 -2.81
N ILE A 285 -4.84 -11.42 -1.51
CA ILE A 285 -3.68 -11.44 -0.63
C ILE A 285 -2.98 -12.80 -0.73
N TYR A 286 -3.73 -13.90 -0.69
CA TYR A 286 -3.20 -15.25 -0.87
C TYR A 286 -3.00 -15.61 -2.36
N SER A 287 -1.75 -15.85 -2.74
CA SER A 287 -1.34 -16.30 -4.07
C SER A 287 -0.97 -17.79 -4.13
N GLY A 288 -0.79 -18.44 -2.97
CA GLY A 288 -0.30 -19.83 -2.86
C GLY A 288 1.22 -19.97 -3.00
N SER A 289 1.96 -18.89 -3.23
CA SER A 289 3.41 -18.89 -3.35
C SER A 289 4.10 -18.21 -2.15
N GLY A 290 5.27 -18.71 -1.77
CA GLY A 290 6.04 -18.24 -0.61
C GLY A 290 5.60 -18.88 0.71
N PHE A 291 6.32 -18.58 1.79
CA PHE A 291 6.14 -19.23 3.10
C PHE A 291 4.72 -19.06 3.67
N TYR A 292 4.16 -17.86 3.59
CA TYR A 292 2.78 -17.55 4.02
C TYR A 292 1.74 -17.61 2.88
N GLY A 293 2.16 -18.05 1.69
CA GLY A 293 1.30 -18.07 0.50
C GLY A 293 0.91 -16.67 -0.02
N THR A 294 1.64 -15.60 0.35
CA THR A 294 1.34 -14.20 -0.02
C THR A 294 2.26 -13.62 -1.10
N ASN A 295 3.32 -14.34 -1.47
CA ASN A 295 4.32 -13.85 -2.41
C ASN A 295 3.73 -13.82 -3.82
N ASP A 296 3.71 -12.67 -4.47
CA ASP A 296 3.14 -12.48 -5.80
C ASP A 296 4.02 -11.52 -6.60
N SER A 297 3.71 -11.31 -7.88
CA SER A 297 4.41 -10.33 -8.74
C SER A 297 4.27 -8.89 -8.24
N SER A 298 3.18 -8.57 -7.53
CA SER A 298 3.00 -7.29 -6.86
C SER A 298 3.73 -7.29 -5.52
N PHE A 299 4.39 -6.19 -5.14
CA PHE A 299 5.00 -6.07 -3.80
C PHE A 299 3.98 -5.70 -2.73
N PHE A 300 2.93 -4.96 -3.09
CA PHE A 300 1.96 -4.42 -2.15
C PHE A 300 0.54 -4.84 -2.49
N PHE A 301 -0.31 -4.88 -1.46
CA PHE A 301 -1.76 -4.87 -1.62
C PHE A 301 -2.36 -3.66 -0.91
N PHE A 302 -3.57 -3.29 -1.30
CA PHE A 302 -4.23 -2.06 -0.86
C PHE A 302 -5.45 -2.37 0.00
N LEU A 303 -5.51 -1.74 1.18
CA LEU A 303 -6.67 -1.79 2.07
C LEU A 303 -7.40 -0.45 2.04
N ARG A 304 -8.66 -0.45 1.60
CA ARG A 304 -9.50 0.74 1.54
C ARG A 304 -10.40 0.81 2.78
N PRO A 305 -10.36 1.93 3.52
CA PRO A 305 -11.36 2.20 4.54
C PRO A 305 -12.69 2.60 3.88
N LYS A 306 -13.83 2.15 4.43
CA LYS A 306 -15.19 2.41 3.92
C LYS A 306 -15.48 3.88 3.58
N ASN A 307 -14.98 4.81 4.41
CA ASN A 307 -15.25 6.25 4.28
C ASN A 307 -14.08 7.06 3.68
N SER A 308 -13.05 6.44 3.10
CA SER A 308 -11.96 7.19 2.46
C SER A 308 -11.55 6.59 1.12
N ARG A 309 -11.35 7.48 0.14
CA ARG A 309 -10.91 7.11 -1.22
C ARG A 309 -9.45 6.66 -1.27
N ILE A 310 -8.63 7.10 -0.31
CA ILE A 310 -7.20 6.82 -0.29
C ILE A 310 -6.97 5.48 0.44
N PRO A 311 -6.36 4.48 -0.23
CA PRO A 311 -6.05 3.21 0.39
C PRO A 311 -4.82 3.31 1.31
N PHE A 312 -4.78 2.43 2.29
CA PHE A 312 -3.54 2.05 2.97
C PHE A 312 -2.80 1.00 2.16
N ILE A 313 -1.47 1.00 2.29
CA ILE A 313 -0.56 0.13 1.57
C ILE A 313 -0.04 -0.90 2.56
N VAL A 314 -0.10 -2.18 2.18
CA VAL A 314 0.42 -3.28 2.99
C VAL A 314 1.40 -4.07 2.14
N ASP A 315 2.58 -4.35 2.67
CA ASP A 315 3.58 -5.16 1.97
C ASP A 315 3.19 -6.65 2.06
N ARG A 316 3.33 -7.36 0.95
CA ARG A 316 3.21 -8.83 0.91
C ARG A 316 4.41 -9.54 1.50
N LYS A 317 5.55 -8.84 1.63
CA LYS A 317 6.72 -9.27 2.39
C LYS A 317 6.56 -8.86 3.85
N GLY A 318 6.29 -9.84 4.69
CA GLY A 318 6.02 -9.63 6.09
C GLY A 318 5.69 -10.94 6.78
N PHE A 319 5.57 -10.83 8.09
CA PHE A 319 4.94 -11.85 8.90
C PHE A 319 3.42 -11.79 8.71
N PHE A 320 2.83 -12.94 8.43
CA PHE A 320 1.38 -13.14 8.42
C PHE A 320 1.01 -14.19 9.47
N TRP A 321 -0.08 -13.95 10.19
CA TRP A 321 -0.55 -14.91 11.18
C TRP A 321 -1.20 -16.11 10.50
N GLY A 322 -0.64 -17.30 10.76
CA GLY A 322 -1.04 -18.53 10.11
C GLY A 322 -0.75 -18.49 8.61
N ASP A 323 -1.68 -17.94 7.84
CA ASP A 323 -1.73 -17.98 6.39
C ASP A 323 -2.29 -16.66 5.82
N GLY A 324 -1.82 -16.25 4.64
CA GLY A 324 -2.40 -15.14 3.87
C GLY A 324 -3.92 -15.27 3.61
N ARG A 325 -4.47 -16.50 3.60
CA ARG A 325 -5.93 -16.73 3.48
C ARG A 325 -6.73 -16.10 4.63
N VAL A 326 -6.17 -16.06 5.84
CA VAL A 326 -6.81 -15.43 7.01
C VAL A 326 -7.03 -13.94 6.75
N MET A 327 -6.03 -13.28 6.16
CA MET A 327 -6.14 -11.86 5.80
C MET A 327 -7.16 -11.62 4.68
N ASP A 328 -7.24 -12.54 3.71
CA ASP A 328 -8.26 -12.45 2.67
C ASP A 328 -9.67 -12.51 3.27
N ILE A 329 -9.93 -13.33 4.29
CA ILE A 329 -11.22 -13.37 4.99
C ILE A 329 -11.44 -12.11 5.83
N LEU A 330 -10.46 -11.68 6.63
CA LEU A 330 -10.64 -10.55 7.56
C LEU A 330 -10.92 -9.22 6.84
N PHE A 331 -10.39 -9.05 5.63
CA PHE A 331 -10.53 -7.83 4.84
C PHE A 331 -11.45 -7.99 3.61
N SER A 332 -12.25 -9.05 3.54
CA SER A 332 -13.21 -9.27 2.45
C SER A 332 -14.55 -9.74 2.98
N THR A 333 -15.55 -9.71 2.10
CA THR A 333 -16.85 -10.34 2.30
C THR A 333 -16.91 -11.71 1.62
N ASP A 334 -15.75 -12.32 1.33
CA ASP A 334 -15.67 -13.63 0.67
C ASP A 334 -16.02 -14.75 1.66
N SER A 335 -16.71 -15.79 1.17
CA SER A 335 -16.99 -16.99 1.97
C SER A 335 -15.71 -17.80 2.22
N ILE A 336 -15.67 -18.53 3.34
CA ILE A 336 -14.52 -19.38 3.71
C ILE A 336 -14.20 -20.37 2.59
N ASP A 337 -15.22 -21.03 2.04
CA ASP A 337 -15.07 -22.02 0.96
C ASP A 337 -14.43 -21.42 -0.29
N LYS A 338 -14.79 -20.17 -0.64
CA LYS A 338 -14.26 -19.46 -1.81
C LYS A 338 -12.78 -19.12 -1.63
N VAL A 339 -12.37 -18.78 -0.41
CA VAL A 339 -10.97 -18.46 -0.09
C VAL A 339 -10.14 -19.74 0.00
N GLU A 340 -10.69 -20.82 0.57
CA GLU A 340 -10.01 -22.11 0.69
C GLU A 340 -9.77 -22.78 -0.66
N GLN A 341 -10.71 -22.66 -1.60
CA GLN A 341 -10.56 -23.17 -2.97
C GLN A 341 -9.50 -22.42 -3.78
N GLY A 342 -9.00 -21.28 -3.32
CA GLY A 342 -7.69 -20.71 -3.70
C GLY A 342 -7.42 -20.38 -5.17
N LYS A 343 -8.29 -20.68 -6.14
CA LYS A 343 -8.04 -20.50 -7.59
C LYS A 343 -7.89 -19.04 -7.93
N LYS A 344 -6.77 -18.61 -8.53
CA LYS A 344 -6.55 -17.17 -8.86
C LYS A 344 -7.72 -16.64 -9.66
N VAL A 345 -8.05 -15.34 -9.52
CA VAL A 345 -9.15 -14.74 -10.31
C VAL A 345 -8.92 -14.98 -11.82
N GLU A 346 -7.66 -14.93 -12.25
CA GLU A 346 -7.24 -15.26 -13.61
C GLU A 346 -7.46 -16.74 -13.98
N GLU A 347 -7.24 -17.69 -13.07
CA GLU A 347 -7.58 -19.10 -13.27
C GLU A 347 -9.09 -19.29 -13.34
N VAL A 348 -9.87 -18.62 -12.50
CA VAL A 348 -11.34 -18.67 -12.57
C VAL A 348 -11.83 -18.09 -13.89
N PHE A 349 -11.22 -17.00 -14.37
CA PHE A 349 -11.50 -16.47 -15.71
C PHE A 349 -11.04 -17.41 -16.82
N ALA A 350 -9.89 -18.06 -16.69
CA ALA A 350 -9.41 -19.05 -17.64
C ALA A 350 -10.34 -20.26 -17.70
N GLU A 351 -10.77 -20.79 -16.56
CA GLU A 351 -11.77 -21.86 -16.44
C GLU A 351 -13.10 -21.44 -17.04
N MET A 352 -13.61 -20.24 -16.74
CA MET A 352 -14.82 -19.71 -17.37
C MET A 352 -14.67 -19.56 -18.89
N LEU A 353 -13.50 -19.15 -19.38
CA LEU A 353 -13.21 -19.06 -20.81
C LEU A 353 -13.14 -20.44 -21.46
N GLU A 354 -12.57 -21.43 -20.78
CA GLU A 354 -12.54 -22.82 -21.23
C GLU A 354 -13.94 -23.43 -21.26
N GLU A 355 -14.75 -23.20 -20.23
CA GLU A 355 -16.15 -23.62 -20.19
C GLU A 355 -16.95 -22.96 -21.31
N LYS A 356 -16.74 -21.66 -21.56
CA LYS A 356 -17.37 -20.95 -22.67
C LYS A 356 -16.95 -21.54 -24.02
N LYS A 357 -15.66 -21.84 -24.20
CA LYS A 357 -15.15 -22.50 -25.42
C LYS A 357 -15.74 -23.90 -25.60
N LYS A 358 -15.84 -24.69 -24.52
CA LYS A 358 -16.47 -26.03 -24.55
C LYS A 358 -17.94 -25.94 -24.94
N LYS A 359 -18.71 -25.04 -24.33
CA LYS A 359 -20.11 -24.78 -24.69
C LYS A 359 -20.26 -24.30 -26.13
N GLU A 360 -19.36 -23.44 -26.62
CA GLU A 360 -19.35 -23.04 -28.03
C GLU A 360 -19.04 -24.20 -28.98
N LEU A 361 -18.15 -25.12 -28.58
CA LEU A 361 -17.87 -26.33 -29.35
C LEU A 361 -19.04 -27.33 -29.35
N GLU A 362 -19.72 -27.49 -28.21
CA GLU A 362 -20.95 -28.27 -28.09
C GLU A 362 -22.05 -27.69 -29.00
N LEU A 363 -22.31 -26.38 -28.93
CA LEU A 363 -23.27 -25.71 -29.79
C LEU A 363 -22.91 -25.81 -31.28
N LYS A 364 -21.63 -25.75 -31.63
CA LYS A 364 -21.15 -25.99 -33.00
C LYS A 364 -21.41 -27.43 -33.46
N LYS A 365 -21.22 -28.42 -32.58
CA LYS A 365 -21.51 -29.83 -32.88
C LYS A 365 -23.02 -30.07 -33.02
N GLU A 366 -23.84 -29.46 -32.17
CA GLU A 366 -25.29 -29.63 -32.18
C GLU A 366 -25.98 -28.91 -33.35
N LEU A 367 -25.58 -27.67 -33.66
CA LEU A 367 -26.31 -26.81 -34.59
C LEU A 367 -25.64 -26.71 -35.97
N GLY A 368 -24.38 -27.14 -36.10
CA GLY A 368 -23.64 -27.19 -37.36
C GLY A 368 -23.35 -25.81 -37.97
N PHE A 369 -23.33 -25.73 -39.31
CA PHE A 369 -23.13 -24.48 -40.05
C PHE A 369 -24.26 -23.48 -39.71
N GLY A 370 -23.88 -22.25 -39.32
CA GLY A 370 -24.82 -21.23 -38.84
C GLY A 370 -25.25 -21.36 -37.37
N TRP A 371 -24.52 -22.10 -36.53
CA TRP A 371 -24.85 -22.33 -35.12
C TRP A 371 -25.21 -21.06 -34.34
N ARG A 372 -24.56 -19.92 -34.59
CA ARG A 372 -24.85 -18.64 -33.90
C ARG A 372 -26.27 -18.15 -34.17
N SER A 373 -26.71 -18.19 -35.43
CA SER A 373 -28.05 -17.77 -35.83
C SER A 373 -29.10 -18.75 -35.32
N LYS A 374 -28.80 -20.06 -35.37
CA LYS A 374 -29.70 -21.10 -34.86
C LYS A 374 -29.84 -21.06 -33.34
N SER A 375 -28.77 -20.77 -32.59
CA SER A 375 -28.83 -20.63 -31.13
C SER A 375 -29.62 -19.39 -30.72
N GLN A 376 -29.45 -18.27 -31.43
CA GLN A 376 -30.24 -17.06 -31.20
C GLN A 376 -31.73 -17.30 -31.48
N LEU A 377 -32.05 -18.00 -32.57
CA LEU A 377 -33.43 -18.32 -32.91
C LEU A 377 -34.07 -19.30 -31.90
N LYS A 378 -33.31 -20.28 -31.40
CA LYS A 378 -33.74 -21.21 -30.35
C LYS A 378 -34.01 -20.48 -29.02
N LEU A 379 -33.15 -19.54 -28.63
CA LEU A 379 -33.37 -18.71 -27.44
C LEU A 379 -34.60 -17.81 -27.61
N MET A 380 -34.78 -17.16 -28.76
CA MET A 380 -35.98 -16.37 -29.04
C MET A 380 -37.26 -17.22 -29.02
N GLN A 381 -37.23 -18.45 -29.54
CA GLN A 381 -38.37 -19.36 -29.45
C GLN A 381 -38.69 -19.74 -28.00
N GLN A 382 -37.67 -20.01 -27.17
CA GLN A 382 -37.84 -20.31 -25.74
C GLN A 382 -38.37 -19.10 -24.96
N ASP A 383 -37.90 -17.89 -25.26
CA ASP A 383 -38.38 -16.64 -24.67
C ASP A 383 -39.83 -16.36 -25.06
N VAL A 384 -40.20 -16.58 -26.33
CA VAL A 384 -41.60 -16.43 -26.79
C VAL A 384 -42.50 -17.49 -26.17
N GLN A 385 -42.03 -18.73 -26.01
CA GLN A 385 -42.80 -19.80 -25.35
C GLN A 385 -42.97 -19.54 -23.85
N THR A 386 -41.95 -19.07 -23.14
CA THR A 386 -42.04 -18.71 -21.73
C THR A 386 -42.90 -17.47 -21.50
N LEU A 387 -42.83 -16.47 -22.39
CA LEU A 387 -43.74 -15.32 -22.40
C LEU A 387 -45.18 -15.76 -22.67
N LYS A 388 -45.41 -16.62 -23.66
CA LYS A 388 -46.74 -17.18 -23.97
C LYS A 388 -47.28 -18.00 -22.80
N ALA A 389 -46.44 -18.80 -22.13
CA ALA A 389 -46.82 -19.56 -20.94
C ALA A 389 -47.21 -18.63 -19.78
N LYS A 390 -46.43 -17.58 -19.52
CA LYS A 390 -46.73 -16.54 -18.52
C LYS A 390 -47.99 -15.72 -18.85
N LEU A 391 -48.21 -15.41 -20.12
CA LEU A 391 -49.40 -14.66 -20.61
C LEU A 391 -50.66 -15.52 -20.67
N SER A 392 -50.54 -16.83 -20.91
CA SER A 392 -51.68 -17.76 -21.00
C SER A 392 -52.28 -18.18 -19.65
N GLY A 393 -51.75 -17.69 -18.52
CA GLY A 393 -52.37 -17.89 -17.22
C GLY A 393 -52.44 -19.34 -16.72
N LYS A 394 -51.66 -20.27 -17.28
CA LYS A 394 -51.41 -21.59 -16.66
C LYS A 394 -50.23 -21.48 -15.70
N GLY A 395 -50.52 -21.01 -14.49
CA GLY A 395 -49.58 -21.09 -13.36
C GLY A 395 -49.52 -22.49 -12.76
N LEU A 396 -48.29 -22.90 -12.40
CA LEU A 396 -47.87 -24.03 -11.55
C LEU A 396 -48.03 -25.41 -12.22
N ILE A 397 -47.00 -26.23 -12.46
CA ILE A 397 -45.92 -26.80 -11.61
C ILE A 397 -44.85 -27.27 -12.65
N GLU A 398 -43.53 -27.05 -12.57
CA GLU A 398 -42.55 -27.71 -11.71
C GLU A 398 -41.15 -27.19 -12.13
N HIS A 399 -40.34 -26.70 -11.20
CA HIS A 399 -38.87 -26.83 -11.30
C HIS A 399 -38.37 -27.06 -9.88
N LYS A 400 -38.62 -28.26 -9.39
CA LYS A 400 -37.81 -28.89 -8.36
C LYS A 400 -37.08 -30.03 -9.05
N ASN A 401 -35.75 -30.08 -8.85
CA ASN A 401 -34.80 -31.12 -9.25
C ASN A 401 -34.05 -30.91 -10.58
N ASP A 402 -33.00 -30.09 -10.53
CA ASP A 402 -31.73 -30.36 -11.22
C ASP A 402 -30.58 -30.30 -10.21
N GLN A 403 -30.71 -31.09 -9.13
CA GLN A 403 -29.60 -31.35 -8.19
C GLN A 403 -29.37 -32.84 -7.87
N ASP A 404 -30.04 -33.78 -8.55
CA ASP A 404 -29.96 -35.22 -8.19
C ASP A 404 -29.44 -36.16 -9.31
N SER A 405 -28.88 -35.65 -10.40
CA SER A 405 -28.25 -36.49 -11.44
C SER A 405 -26.76 -36.81 -11.19
N ASN A 406 -26.18 -36.42 -10.05
CA ASN A 406 -24.78 -36.74 -9.71
C ASN A 406 -24.60 -37.71 -8.52
N LYS A 407 -25.63 -38.51 -8.18
CA LYS A 407 -25.56 -39.48 -7.06
C LYS A 407 -26.12 -40.89 -7.32
N LYS A 408 -26.33 -41.28 -8.58
CA LYS A 408 -26.61 -42.68 -8.95
C LYS A 408 -25.71 -43.12 -10.10
N GLY A 409 -24.48 -43.47 -9.73
CA GLY A 409 -23.48 -44.04 -10.63
C GLY A 409 -22.28 -44.56 -9.86
N LYS A 410 -22.49 -45.30 -8.77
CA LYS A 410 -21.47 -46.11 -8.08
C LYS A 410 -22.10 -46.99 -6.99
N ILE A 411 -22.96 -47.92 -7.37
CA ILE A 411 -23.16 -49.19 -6.67
C ILE A 411 -23.42 -50.25 -7.76
N GLY A 412 -22.52 -51.23 -7.89
CA GLY A 412 -22.75 -52.43 -8.70
C GLY A 412 -21.81 -52.64 -9.88
N GLN A 413 -20.52 -52.80 -9.63
CA GLN A 413 -19.75 -54.02 -9.95
C GLN A 413 -18.51 -54.06 -9.06
#